data_AF-A0A7W6KD32-F1
#
_entry.id   AF-A0A7W6KD32-F1
#
_cell.length_a   1.000
_cell.length_b   1.000
_cell.length_c   1.000
_cell.angle_alpha   90.00
_cell.angle_beta   90.00
_cell.angle_gamma   90.00
#
_symmetry.space_group_name_H-M   'P 1'
#
loop_
_entity.id
_entity.type
_entity.pdbx_description
1 polymer ?
#
loop_
_entity_poly.entity_id
_entity_poly.type
_entity_poly.pdbx_seq_one_letter_code
_entity_poly.pdbx_strand_id
1 'polypeptide(L)' 'MTSTAIRQRLITYLSDAEDNKIRAIYTLLEKEIEGEQSFSLTEEHLEILDRERELHLNGQTKSYSKEDSFDIIKGIKSL' A
#
# COMPACT_ATOMS: atom_id res chain seq x y z
N MET A 1 -29.48 -4.45 -21.24
CA MET A 1 -28.27 -3.82 -21.81
C MET A 1 -27.12 -4.79 -21.60
N THR A 2 -26.32 -5.11 -22.63
CA THR A 2 -25.22 -6.08 -22.48
C THR A 2 -24.02 -5.44 -21.78
N SER A 3 -23.19 -6.24 -21.11
CA SER A 3 -21.95 -5.75 -20.46
C SER A 3 -21.04 -5.00 -21.44
N THR A 4 -20.97 -5.46 -22.70
CA THR A 4 -20.25 -4.78 -23.79
C THR A 4 -20.78 -3.38 -24.07
N ALA A 5 -22.11 -3.21 -24.12
CA ALA A 5 -22.73 -1.91 -24.35
C ALA A 5 -22.50 -0.94 -23.17
N ILE A 6 -22.50 -1.45 -21.93
CA ILE A 6 -22.17 -0.67 -20.73
C ILE A 6 -20.71 -0.18 -20.80
N ARG A 7 -19.77 -1.07 -21.13
CA ARG A 7 -18.34 -0.75 -21.24
C ARG A 7 -18.09 0.32 -22.29
N GLN A 8 -18.68 0.18 -23.48
CA GLN A 8 -18.51 1.16 -24.56
C GLN A 8 -18.98 2.56 -24.12
N ARG A 9 -20.15 2.62 -23.46
CA ARG A 9 -20.72 3.88 -22.99
C ARG A 9 -19.89 4.55 -21.90
N LEU A 10 -19.29 3.76 -21.00
CA LEU A 10 -18.38 4.24 -19.97
C LEU A 10 -17.11 4.84 -20.58
N ILE A 11 -16.50 4.16 -21.54
CA ILE A 11 -15.30 4.67 -22.24
C ILE A 11 -15.60 5.99 -22.92
N THR A 12 -16.70 6.07 -23.69
CA THR A 12 -17.10 7.32 -24.35
C THR A 12 -17.34 8.45 -23.35
N TYR A 13 -18.01 8.18 -22.23
CA TYR A 13 -18.23 9.19 -21.20
C TYR A 13 -16.92 9.68 -20.58
N LEU A 14 -15.99 8.78 -20.25
CA LEU A 14 -14.71 9.13 -19.65
C LEU A 14 -13.82 9.95 -20.58
N SER A 15 -13.93 9.77 -21.91
CA SER A 15 -13.18 10.56 -22.90
C SER A 15 -13.52 12.05 -22.89
N ASP A 16 -14.77 12.40 -22.56
CA ASP A 16 -15.28 13.78 -22.65
C ASP A 16 -15.60 14.39 -21.27
N ALA A 17 -15.43 13.63 -20.19
CA ALA A 17 -15.78 14.08 -18.85
C ALA A 17 -14.77 15.08 -18.28
N GLU A 18 -15.29 16.09 -17.57
CA GLU A 18 -14.49 17.07 -16.83
C GLU A 18 -13.62 16.41 -15.75
N ASP A 19 -12.40 16.94 -15.54
CA ASP A 19 -11.41 16.39 -14.61
C ASP A 19 -11.91 16.19 -13.18
N ASN A 20 -12.83 17.03 -12.70
CA ASN A 20 -13.43 16.88 -11.36
C ASN A 20 -14.27 15.59 -11.25
N LYS A 21 -15.00 15.23 -12.31
CA LYS A 21 -15.80 14.01 -12.38
C LYS A 21 -14.90 12.78 -12.51
N ILE A 22 -13.83 12.87 -13.30
CA ILE A 22 -12.82 11.81 -13.41
C ILE A 22 -12.17 11.55 -12.05
N ARG A 23 -11.75 12.60 -11.34
CA ARG A 23 -11.18 12.47 -9.98
C ARG A 23 -12.14 11.83 -9.00
N ALA A 24 -13.41 12.24 -8.99
CA ALA A 24 -14.41 11.64 -8.13
C ALA A 24 -14.61 10.14 -8.41
N ILE A 25 -14.65 9.75 -9.70
CA ILE A 25 -14.74 8.33 -10.10
C ILE A 25 -13.49 7.56 -9.67
N TYR A 26 -12.31 8.14 -9.86
CA TYR A 26 -11.05 7.54 -9.43
C TYR A 26 -11.04 7.31 -7.92
N THR A 27 -11.33 8.32 -7.11
CA THR A 27 -11.35 8.18 -5.65
C THR A 27 -12.36 7.14 -5.16
N LEU A 28 -13.51 7.01 -5.84
CA LEU A 28 -14.51 6.00 -5.48
C LEU A 28 -14.08 4.58 -5.82
N LEU A 29 -13.22 4.40 -6.82
CA LEU A 29 -12.80 3.09 -7.34
C LEU A 29 -11.31 2.82 -7.11
N GLU A 30 -10.61 3.71 -6.41
CA GLU A 30 -9.15 3.68 -6.23
C GLU A 30 -8.72 2.35 -5.62
N LYS A 31 -9.46 1.87 -4.63
CA LYS A 31 -9.18 0.58 -3.97
C LYS A 31 -9.36 -0.61 -4.90
N GLU A 32 -10.31 -0.57 -5.83
CA GLU A 32 -10.53 -1.64 -6.81
C GLU A 32 -9.56 -1.55 -7.99
N ILE A 33 -9.13 -0.34 -8.36
CA ILE A 33 -8.17 -0.08 -9.43
C ILE A 33 -6.74 -0.41 -8.96
N GLU A 34 -6.38 -0.01 -7.74
CA GLU A 34 -5.05 -0.20 -7.14
C GLU A 34 -4.97 -1.44 -6.23
N GLY A 35 -6.10 -2.05 -5.87
CA GLY A 35 -6.19 -3.21 -4.97
C GLY A 35 -5.50 -4.45 -5.50
N GLU A 36 -5.33 -4.58 -6.82
CA GLU A 36 -4.53 -5.66 -7.40
C GLU A 36 -3.01 -5.42 -7.27
N GLN A 37 -2.57 -4.21 -6.88
CA GLN A 37 -1.15 -3.84 -6.73
C GLN A 37 -0.73 -3.38 -5.34
N SER A 38 -1.67 -3.17 -4.41
CA SER A 38 -1.37 -2.68 -3.06
C SER A 38 -1.23 -3.84 -2.07
N PHE A 39 0.01 -4.11 -1.63
CA PHE A 39 0.24 -4.99 -0.49
C PHE A 39 -0.30 -4.33 0.77
N SER A 40 -1.41 -4.84 1.31
CA SER A 40 -1.93 -4.46 2.62
C SER A 40 -1.35 -5.36 3.69
N LEU A 41 -0.93 -4.78 4.82
CA LEU A 41 -0.56 -5.56 6.01
C LEU A 41 -1.78 -6.33 6.50
N THR A 42 -1.60 -7.63 6.78
CA THR A 42 -2.61 -8.44 7.46
C THR A 42 -2.58 -8.11 8.95
N GLU A 43 -3.61 -8.55 9.69
CA GLU A 43 -3.65 -8.40 11.15
C GLU A 43 -2.42 -9.02 11.81
N GLU A 44 -1.99 -10.20 11.37
CA GLU A 44 -0.78 -10.86 11.86
C GLU A 44 0.48 -10.00 11.65
N HIS A 45 0.60 -9.33 10.50
CA HIS A 45 1.72 -8.42 10.26
C HIS A 45 1.69 -7.22 11.21
N LEU A 46 0.50 -6.70 11.55
CA LEU A 46 0.34 -5.61 12.51
C LEU A 46 0.70 -6.06 13.93
N GLU A 47 0.27 -7.24 14.36
CA GLU A 47 0.61 -7.81 15.67
C GLU A 47 2.13 -7.97 15.85
N ILE A 48 2.84 -8.41 14.81
CA ILE A 48 4.31 -8.51 14.84
C ILE A 48 4.94 -7.13 15.04
N LEU A 49 4.47 -6.11 14.31
CA LEU A 49 4.98 -4.75 14.43
C LEU A 49 4.73 -4.15 15.82
N ASP A 50 3.55 -4.37 16.38
CA ASP A 50 3.19 -3.89 17.71
C ASP A 50 4.06 -4.56 18.78
N ARG A 51 4.28 -5.88 18.69
CA ARG A 51 5.17 -6.60 19.59
C ARG A 51 6.60 -6.09 19.53
N GLU A 52 7.17 -5.94 18.33
CA GLU A 52 8.54 -5.44 18.17
C GLU A 52 8.69 -4.01 18.71
N ARG A 53 7.67 -3.17 18.51
CA ARG A 53 7.61 -1.83 19.08
C ARG A 53 7.64 -1.86 20.60
N GLU A 54 6.86 -2.72 21.25
CA GLU A 54 6.87 -2.86 22.71
C GLU A 54 8.23 -3.32 23.24
N LEU A 55 8.86 -4.30 22.58
CA LEU A 55 10.19 -4.78 22.96
C LEU A 55 11.24 -3.67 22.87
N HIS A 56 11.17 -2.84 21.82
CA HIS A 56 12.08 -1.72 21.65
C HIS A 56 11.88 -0.65 22.74
N LEU A 57 10.63 -0.26 23.01
CA LEU A 57 10.31 0.73 24.04
C LEU A 57 10.73 0.27 25.44
N ASN A 58 10.69 -1.04 25.69
CA ASN A 58 11.18 -1.66 26.92
C ASN A 58 12.70 -1.87 26.95
N GLY A 59 13.42 -1.45 25.90
CA GLY A 59 14.88 -1.59 25.79
C GLY A 59 15.37 -3.02 25.60
N GLN A 60 14.47 -3.96 25.29
CA GLN A 60 14.80 -5.37 25.10
C GLN A 60 15.38 -5.64 23.70
N THR A 61 15.00 -4.83 22.71
CA THR A 61 15.52 -4.89 21.35
C THR A 61 16.08 -3.54 20.90
N LYS A 62 17.17 -3.59 20.13
CA LYS A 62 17.74 -2.41 19.48
C LYS A 62 17.08 -2.21 18.13
N SER A 63 16.70 -0.98 17.82
CA SER A 63 16.31 -0.59 16.47
C SER A 63 17.54 -0.09 15.71
N TYR A 64 17.56 -0.37 14.41
CA TYR A 64 18.62 0.04 13.51
C TYR A 64 18.04 0.93 12.43
N SER A 65 18.83 1.88 11.96
CA SER A 65 18.50 2.59 10.73
C SER A 65 18.51 1.62 9.55
N LYS A 66 17.95 2.05 8.42
CA LYS A 66 17.96 1.25 7.19
C LYS A 66 19.40 0.94 6.75
N GLU A 67 20.28 1.94 6.82
CA GLU A 67 21.69 1.80 6.48
C GLU A 67 22.41 0.83 7.42
N ASP A 68 22.21 0.99 8.74
CA ASP A 68 22.77 0.07 9.73
C ASP A 68 22.31 -1.37 9.50
N SER A 69 21.03 -1.56 9.19
CA SER A 69 20.46 -2.87 8.91
C SER A 69 21.14 -3.52 7.68
N PHE A 70 21.37 -2.74 6.62
CA PHE A 70 22.09 -3.24 5.44
C PHE A 70 23.54 -3.59 5.75
N ASP A 71 24.24 -2.76 6.53
CA ASP A 71 25.62 -3.00 6.90
C ASP A 71 25.75 -4.24 7.81
N ILE A 72 24.78 -4.46 8.71
CA ILE A 72 24.71 -5.67 9.53
C ILE A 72 24.47 -6.92 8.66
N ILE A 73 23.50 -6.88 7.74
CA ILE A 73 23.20 -8.00 6.84
C ILE A 73 24.40 -8.34 5.95
N LYS A 74 25.15 -7.31 5.51
CA LYS A 74 26.37 -7.48 4.72
C LYS A 74 27.59 -7.88 5.56
N GLY A 75 27.46 -7.96 6.89
CA GLY A 75 28.55 -8.29 7.81
C GLY A 75 29.61 -7.19 7.97
N ILE A 76 29.30 -5.97 7.54
CA ILE A 76 30.17 -4.78 7.66
C ILE A 76 30.14 -4.26 9.09
N LYS A 77 29.01 -4.41 9.79
CA LYS A 77 28.78 -3.95 11.17
C LYS A 77 28.21 -5.08 12.03
N SER A 78 28.58 -5.13 13.31
CA SER A 78 28.05 -6.11 14.27
C SER A 78 26.85 -5.57 15.07
N LEU A 79 25.99 -6.48 15.53
CA LEU A 79 24.83 -6.23 16.42
C LEU A 79 25.25 -5.80 17.85
#